data_AF-A0A0B6S331-F1
#
_entry.id   AF-A0A0B6S331-F1
#
_cell.length_a   1.000
_cell.length_b   1.000
_cell.length_c   1.000
_cell.angle_alpha   90.00
_cell.angle_beta   90.00
_cell.angle_gamma   90.00
#
_symmetry.space_group_name_H-M   'P 1'
#
loop_
_entity.id
_entity.type
_entity.pdbx_description
1 polymer ?
#
loop_
_entity_poly.entity_id
_entity_poly.type
_entity_poly.pdbx_seq_one_letter_code
_entity_poly.pdbx_strand_id
1 'polypeptide(L)'
;MIVTDLVCQEIREHIASHRPERGGALYGPRHYPMVTHFEYDFDARTSAVSYVPSDRLIANVAVVEREAGLQFKGIVHSHPRGLVRPSAGDERTVLSFFAKNPHVAAMALPIVQSLPRSRAPEPAPDPEPGAAPSFLHWYRAERGSAAARPGDVRRDAVTIVEEPLHVLPILAHVERLLAGLARGGLALACNRKLQHLEIAGSQLVGLVCSGPAQREFMYFVGLGYPVVAPLVLYQHEGATRSLAIEWDGMADADASVERTAALLYAAMGGRDASGPAPRSEPPRAAPARPSHAT
;
A
#
# COMPACT_ATOMS: atom_id res chain seq x y z
N MET A 1 5.25 -5.38 8.35
CA MET A 1 3.92 -4.77 8.13
C MET A 1 3.78 -4.36 6.67
N ILE A 2 2.56 -4.39 6.12
CA ILE A 2 2.28 -3.95 4.74
C ILE A 2 1.51 -2.63 4.76
N VAL A 3 1.90 -1.67 3.91
CA VAL A 3 1.24 -0.36 3.77
C VAL A 3 1.10 -0.04 2.28
N THR A 4 0.02 0.61 1.84
CA THR A 4 -0.09 1.06 0.45
C THR A 4 0.75 2.32 0.21
N ASP A 5 1.28 2.46 -1.00
CA ASP A 5 1.99 3.67 -1.44
C ASP A 5 1.10 4.92 -1.35
N LEU A 6 -0.22 4.79 -1.56
CA LEU A 6 -1.20 5.84 -1.33
C LEU A 6 -1.15 6.35 0.11
N VAL A 7 -1.15 5.46 1.12
CA VAL A 7 -1.04 5.86 2.53
C VAL A 7 0.31 6.53 2.80
N CYS A 8 1.39 6.02 2.23
CA CYS A 8 2.70 6.66 2.33
C CYS A 8 2.71 8.07 1.73
N GLN A 9 2.02 8.29 0.62
CA GLN A 9 1.86 9.60 -0.01
C GLN A 9 1.05 10.55 0.89
N GLU A 10 -0.09 10.12 1.43
CA GLU A 10 -0.89 10.96 2.33
C GLU A 10 -0.11 11.34 3.60
N ILE A 11 0.64 10.40 4.19
CA ILE A 11 1.55 10.67 5.31
C ILE A 11 2.63 11.68 4.90
N ARG A 12 3.20 11.55 3.70
CA ARG A 12 4.19 12.52 3.19
C ARG A 12 3.58 13.92 3.10
N GLU A 13 2.41 14.02 2.49
CA GLU A 13 1.72 15.28 2.24
C GLU A 13 1.32 15.97 3.55
N HIS A 14 0.70 15.24 4.48
CA HIS A 14 0.14 15.82 5.71
C HIS A 14 1.12 15.90 6.88
N ILE A 15 2.07 14.97 6.98
CA ILE A 15 2.99 14.87 8.13
C ILE A 15 4.42 15.21 7.72
N ALA A 16 5.03 14.45 6.80
CA ALA A 16 6.47 14.57 6.53
C ALA A 16 6.86 15.91 5.89
N SER A 17 5.97 16.54 5.12
CA SER A 17 6.21 17.85 4.48
C SER A 17 6.05 19.05 5.42
N HIS A 18 5.75 18.80 6.70
CA HIS A 18 5.47 19.82 7.70
C HIS A 18 6.42 19.76 8.89
N ARG A 19 6.46 20.86 9.65
CA ARG A 19 7.20 20.88 10.92
C ARG A 19 6.54 19.92 11.92
N PRO A 20 7.33 19.17 12.69
CA PRO A 20 6.80 18.30 13.72
C PRO A 20 6.35 19.13 14.95
N GLU A 21 5.51 18.59 15.83
CA GLU A 21 4.88 17.25 15.72
C GLU A 21 3.51 17.31 15.02
N ARG A 22 3.19 16.26 14.27
CA ARG A 22 1.89 16.03 13.60
C ARG A 22 1.61 14.54 13.55
N GLY A 23 0.35 14.14 13.52
CA GLY A 23 0.02 12.72 13.51
C GLY A 23 -1.38 12.40 12.99
N GLY A 24 -1.74 11.13 13.12
CA GLY A 24 -3.04 10.62 12.72
C GLY A 24 -3.20 9.14 13.00
N ALA A 25 -4.38 8.61 12.69
CA ALA A 25 -4.72 7.21 12.86
C ALA A 25 -4.47 6.42 11.58
N LEU A 26 -4.09 5.15 11.75
CA LEU A 26 -3.91 4.19 10.67
C LEU A 26 -4.96 3.10 10.77
N TYR A 27 -5.55 2.74 9.62
CA TYR A 27 -6.56 1.68 9.54
C TYR A 27 -6.28 0.74 8.37
N GLY A 28 -6.87 -0.45 8.43
CA GLY A 28 -6.87 -1.40 7.32
C GLY A 28 -7.79 -2.58 7.56
N PRO A 29 -7.85 -3.56 6.64
CA PRO A 29 -8.76 -4.70 6.74
C PRO A 29 -8.60 -5.47 8.06
N ARG A 30 -9.73 -5.91 8.64
CA ARG A 30 -9.74 -6.73 9.86
C ARG A 30 -8.98 -8.03 9.63
N HIS A 31 -8.13 -8.41 10.58
CA HIS A 31 -7.31 -9.64 10.55
C HIS A 31 -6.17 -9.68 9.51
N TYR A 32 -5.98 -8.64 8.70
CA TYR A 32 -4.84 -8.55 7.78
C TYR A 32 -3.77 -7.59 8.32
N PRO A 33 -2.47 -7.89 8.12
CA PRO A 33 -1.36 -7.03 8.52
C PRO A 33 -1.12 -5.93 7.46
N MET A 34 -2.18 -5.21 7.11
CA MET A 34 -2.17 -4.20 6.05
C MET A 34 -2.76 -2.89 6.56
N VAL A 35 -2.12 -1.77 6.19
CA VAL A 35 -2.65 -0.42 6.35
C VAL A 35 -3.05 0.12 4.99
N THR A 36 -4.32 0.49 4.86
CA THR A 36 -4.92 0.98 3.60
C THR A 36 -5.51 2.36 3.74
N HIS A 37 -5.63 2.89 4.95
CA HIS A 37 -6.20 4.21 5.19
C HIS A 37 -5.39 4.94 6.25
N PHE A 38 -5.22 6.24 6.03
CA PHE A 38 -4.68 7.18 7.00
C PHE A 38 -5.70 8.29 7.24
N GLU A 39 -5.89 8.64 8.50
CA GLU A 39 -6.71 9.77 8.90
C GLU A 39 -5.85 10.80 9.60
N TYR A 40 -5.60 11.93 8.93
CA TYR A 40 -4.86 13.04 9.50
C TYR A 40 -5.61 13.69 10.67
N ASP A 41 -4.90 13.96 11.76
CA ASP A 41 -5.44 14.63 12.92
C ASP A 41 -5.15 16.14 12.90
N PHE A 42 -5.98 16.89 12.18
CA PHE A 42 -5.84 18.34 12.08
C PHE A 42 -6.19 19.09 13.37
N ASP A 43 -6.91 18.45 14.30
CA ASP A 43 -7.31 19.02 15.61
C ASP A 43 -6.36 18.61 16.75
N ALA A 44 -5.27 17.93 16.43
CA ALA A 44 -4.31 17.47 17.43
C ALA A 44 -3.73 18.62 18.24
N ARG A 45 -3.51 18.38 19.53
CA ARG A 45 -2.71 19.31 20.34
C ARG A 45 -1.25 18.95 20.16
N THR A 46 -0.50 19.85 19.56
CA THR A 46 0.90 19.64 19.19
C THR A 46 1.82 20.66 19.84
N SER A 47 2.98 20.22 20.29
CA SER A 47 4.11 21.08 20.64
C SER A 47 5.33 20.71 19.78
N ALA A 48 6.50 21.29 20.09
CA ALA A 48 7.74 20.94 19.40
C ALA A 48 8.23 19.50 19.70
N VAL A 49 7.69 18.86 20.74
CA VAL A 49 8.17 17.57 21.28
C VAL A 49 7.03 16.67 21.78
N SER A 50 5.79 16.96 21.42
CA SER A 50 4.65 16.12 21.80
C SER A 50 3.47 16.30 20.85
N TYR A 51 2.90 15.17 20.45
CA TYR A 51 1.65 15.01 19.75
C TYR A 51 0.64 14.33 20.69
N VAL A 52 -0.53 14.95 20.85
CA VAL A 52 -1.65 14.39 21.60
C VAL A 52 -2.85 14.28 20.65
N PRO A 53 -3.36 13.06 20.38
CA PRO A 53 -4.54 12.87 19.55
C PRO A 53 -5.74 13.70 20.02
N SER A 54 -6.51 14.21 19.07
CA SER A 54 -7.75 14.93 19.36
C SER A 54 -8.87 13.99 19.82
N ASP A 55 -9.82 14.52 20.58
CA ASP A 55 -11.03 13.78 20.95
C ASP A 55 -11.85 13.37 19.72
N ARG A 56 -11.79 14.18 18.64
CA ARG A 56 -12.41 13.87 17.35
C ARG A 56 -11.82 12.58 16.78
N LEU A 57 -10.50 12.49 16.66
CA LEU A 57 -9.83 11.31 16.10
C LEU A 57 -10.16 10.07 16.95
N ILE A 58 -10.07 10.19 18.28
CA ILE A 58 -10.37 9.09 19.22
C ILE A 58 -11.81 8.60 19.04
N ALA A 59 -12.79 9.51 18.97
CA ALA A 59 -14.19 9.15 18.77
C ALA A 59 -14.44 8.53 17.38
N ASN A 60 -13.70 8.96 16.37
CA ASN A 60 -13.88 8.50 15.00
C ASN A 60 -13.41 7.05 14.78
N VAL A 61 -12.51 6.52 15.62
CA VAL A 61 -12.05 5.12 15.53
C VAL A 61 -13.22 4.14 15.48
N ALA A 62 -14.17 4.26 16.42
CA ALA A 62 -15.32 3.36 16.49
C ALA A 62 -16.29 3.53 15.29
N VAL A 63 -16.33 4.73 14.69
CA VAL A 63 -17.14 5.02 13.50
C VAL A 63 -16.52 4.32 12.29
N VAL A 64 -15.23 4.53 12.04
CA VAL A 64 -14.49 3.91 10.93
C VAL A 64 -14.55 2.39 11.02
N GLU A 65 -14.35 1.83 12.21
CA GLU A 65 -14.40 0.38 12.40
C GLU A 65 -15.78 -0.22 12.08
N ARG A 66 -16.86 0.49 12.45
CA ARG A 66 -18.24 0.02 12.23
C ARG A 66 -18.70 0.23 10.79
N GLU A 67 -18.43 1.40 10.21
CA GLU A 67 -19.05 1.84 8.95
C GLU A 67 -18.21 1.47 7.73
N ALA A 68 -16.89 1.52 7.83
CA ALA A 68 -15.99 1.13 6.74
C ALA A 68 -15.53 -0.33 6.84
N GLY A 69 -15.90 -1.04 7.93
CA GLY A 69 -15.46 -2.41 8.17
C GLY A 69 -13.95 -2.56 8.41
N LEU A 70 -13.24 -1.45 8.64
CA LEU A 70 -11.80 -1.44 8.88
C LEU A 70 -11.49 -1.75 10.35
N GLN A 71 -10.20 -1.93 10.64
CA GLN A 71 -9.67 -2.09 11.99
C GLN A 71 -8.63 -0.99 12.24
N PHE A 72 -8.66 -0.41 13.43
CA PHE A 72 -7.59 0.45 13.90
C PHE A 72 -6.27 -0.33 13.98
N LYS A 73 -5.21 0.19 13.34
CA LYS A 73 -3.89 -0.45 13.29
C LYS A 73 -2.89 0.26 14.19
N GLY A 74 -3.04 1.56 14.44
CA GLY A 74 -2.11 2.31 15.27
C GLY A 74 -2.12 3.80 15.01
N ILE A 75 -1.13 4.50 15.57
CA ILE A 75 -0.95 5.94 15.44
C ILE A 75 0.38 6.21 14.74
N VAL A 76 0.37 7.14 13.78
CA VAL A 76 1.58 7.68 13.16
C VAL A 76 1.79 9.10 13.64
N HIS A 77 3.04 9.49 13.94
CA HIS A 77 3.37 10.89 14.20
C HIS A 77 4.79 11.24 13.80
N SER A 78 5.07 12.54 13.66
CA SER A 78 6.39 13.05 13.34
C SER A 78 7.20 13.47 14.54
N HIS A 79 8.50 13.20 14.46
CA HIS A 79 9.50 13.69 15.39
C HIS A 79 10.40 14.76 14.74
N PRO A 80 11.08 15.59 15.55
CA PRO A 80 12.22 16.38 15.10
C PRO A 80 13.26 15.53 14.36
N ARG A 81 13.95 16.17 13.40
CA ARG A 81 14.92 15.50 12.55
C ARG A 81 16.05 14.88 13.38
N GLY A 82 16.40 13.63 13.09
CA GLY A 82 17.41 12.84 13.80
C GLY A 82 16.85 11.99 14.94
N LEU A 83 15.58 12.17 15.34
CA LEU A 83 14.93 11.40 16.39
C LEU A 83 14.00 10.34 15.79
N VAL A 84 14.59 9.29 15.24
CA VAL A 84 13.87 8.25 14.46
C VAL A 84 13.23 7.15 15.30
N ARG A 85 13.42 7.17 16.62
CA ARG A 85 12.93 6.16 17.57
C ARG A 85 11.79 6.72 18.42
N PRO A 86 10.83 5.87 18.84
CA PRO A 86 9.84 6.22 19.84
C PRO A 86 10.52 6.72 21.12
N SER A 87 9.93 7.76 21.71
CA SER A 87 10.35 8.37 22.96
C SER A 87 9.74 7.66 24.17
N ALA A 88 10.24 7.98 25.37
CA ALA A 88 9.59 7.56 26.62
C ALA A 88 8.17 8.15 26.80
N GLY A 89 7.83 9.22 26.07
CA GLY A 89 6.45 9.72 25.98
C GLY A 89 5.56 8.76 25.20
N ASP A 90 6.05 8.29 24.05
CA ASP A 90 5.34 7.34 23.19
C ASP A 90 5.11 6.01 23.90
N GLU A 91 6.13 5.50 24.59
CA GLU A 91 6.01 4.29 25.43
C GLU A 91 4.88 4.41 26.47
N ARG A 92 4.78 5.55 27.16
CA ARG A 92 3.72 5.81 28.14
C ARG A 92 2.34 5.88 27.48
N THR A 93 2.25 6.47 26.29
CA THR A 93 1.01 6.52 25.50
C THR A 93 0.56 5.12 25.11
N VAL A 94 1.48 4.29 24.62
CA VAL A 94 1.22 2.89 24.26
C VAL A 94 0.78 2.07 25.49
N LEU A 95 1.45 2.23 26.63
CA LEU A 95 1.06 1.59 27.89
C LEU A 95 -0.38 1.94 28.28
N SER A 96 -0.71 3.23 28.25
CA SER A 96 -2.07 3.73 28.53
C SER A 96 -3.10 3.19 27.54
N PHE A 97 -2.76 3.12 26.25
CA PHE A 97 -3.60 2.53 25.21
C PHE A 97 -3.90 1.06 25.50
N PHE A 98 -2.87 0.25 25.80
CA PHE A 98 -3.04 -1.17 26.09
C PHE A 98 -3.78 -1.42 27.41
N ALA A 99 -3.62 -0.57 28.43
CA ALA A 99 -4.38 -0.67 29.66
C ALA A 99 -5.89 -0.45 29.40
N LYS A 100 -6.24 0.50 28.53
CA LYS A 100 -7.63 0.80 28.15
C LYS A 100 -8.22 -0.18 27.14
N ASN A 101 -7.38 -0.83 26.35
CA ASN A 101 -7.80 -1.74 25.28
C ASN A 101 -7.20 -3.14 25.50
N PRO A 102 -7.68 -3.91 26.49
CA PRO A 102 -7.09 -5.20 26.87
C PRO A 102 -7.19 -6.26 25.76
N HIS A 103 -8.11 -6.10 24.81
CA HIS A 103 -8.30 -6.99 23.67
C HIS A 103 -7.28 -6.76 22.53
N VAL A 104 -6.52 -5.65 22.57
CA VAL A 104 -5.51 -5.35 21.55
C VAL A 104 -4.15 -5.91 21.99
N ALA A 105 -3.57 -6.76 21.14
CA ALA A 105 -2.30 -7.42 21.38
C ALA A 105 -1.10 -6.61 20.87
N ALA A 106 -1.28 -5.87 19.78
CA ALA A 106 -0.23 -5.05 19.16
C ALA A 106 -0.83 -3.82 18.48
N MET A 107 -0.02 -2.77 18.33
CA MET A 107 -0.35 -1.59 17.54
C MET A 107 0.87 -1.09 16.77
N ALA A 108 0.64 -0.49 15.61
CA ALA A 108 1.64 0.24 14.86
C ALA A 108 1.96 1.58 15.55
N LEU A 109 3.25 1.92 15.57
CA LEU A 109 3.77 3.18 16.09
C LEU A 109 4.84 3.77 15.14
N PRO A 110 4.52 4.00 13.85
CA PRO A 110 5.48 4.57 12.94
C PRO A 110 5.87 6.00 13.32
N ILE A 111 7.16 6.29 13.19
CA ILE A 111 7.76 7.60 13.42
C ILE A 111 8.13 8.23 12.09
N VAL A 112 7.64 9.43 11.84
CA VAL A 112 7.90 10.21 10.63
C VAL A 112 8.99 11.25 10.89
N GLN A 113 9.93 11.37 9.97
CA GLN A 113 10.91 12.45 9.93
C GLN A 113 10.44 13.53 8.96
N SER A 114 10.50 14.80 9.39
CA SER A 114 10.23 15.90 8.46
C SER A 114 11.26 15.92 7.34
N LEU A 115 10.76 16.02 6.11
CA LEU A 115 11.59 16.23 4.94
C LEU A 115 12.24 17.62 5.01
N PRO A 116 13.48 17.78 4.49
CA PRO A 116 14.07 19.09 4.34
C PRO A 116 13.12 20.01 3.56
N ARG A 117 12.97 21.27 3.99
CA ARG A 117 12.36 22.29 3.14
C ARG A 117 13.26 22.47 1.92
N SER A 118 12.90 21.85 0.80
CA SER A 118 13.67 22.05 -0.43
C SER A 118 13.53 23.51 -0.88
N ARG A 119 14.65 24.21 -1.03
CA ARG A 119 14.74 25.35 -1.96
C ARG A 119 14.75 24.69 -3.35
N ALA A 120 13.68 24.86 -4.13
CA ALA A 120 13.45 24.32 -5.48
C ALA A 120 14.13 22.96 -5.79
N PRO A 121 13.39 21.83 -5.75
CA PRO A 121 14.00 20.51 -5.87
C PRO A 121 14.54 20.23 -7.28
N GLU A 122 15.77 19.73 -7.38
CA GLU A 122 16.02 18.69 -8.40
C GLU A 122 15.13 17.49 -8.03
N PRO A 123 14.44 16.86 -8.99
CA PRO A 123 13.68 15.66 -8.70
C PRO A 123 14.67 14.60 -8.20
N ALA A 124 14.56 14.25 -6.92
CA ALA A 124 15.20 13.04 -6.42
C ALA A 124 14.73 11.87 -7.31
N PRO A 125 15.59 10.88 -7.62
CA PRO A 125 15.13 9.69 -8.32
C PRO A 125 13.91 9.14 -7.59
N ASP A 126 12.86 8.82 -8.35
CA ASP A 126 11.67 8.21 -7.78
C ASP A 126 12.12 6.96 -7.02
N PRO A 127 11.69 6.79 -5.75
CA PRO A 127 12.03 5.58 -5.02
C PRO A 127 11.54 4.37 -5.83
N GLU A 128 12.38 3.34 -5.91
CA GLU A 128 12.02 2.05 -6.50
C GLU A 128 10.61 1.63 -6.02
N PRO A 129 9.69 1.25 -6.92
CA PRO A 129 8.34 0.86 -6.54
C PRO A 129 8.36 -0.20 -5.43
N GLY A 130 7.67 0.09 -4.33
CA GLY A 130 7.61 -0.79 -3.16
C GLY A 130 8.73 -0.62 -2.14
N ALA A 131 9.73 0.24 -2.39
CA ALA A 131 10.71 0.61 -1.37
C ALA A 131 10.07 1.43 -0.24
N ALA A 132 10.45 1.12 1.00
CA ALA A 132 10.02 1.89 2.15
C ALA A 132 10.53 3.34 2.07
N PRO A 133 9.68 4.36 2.26
CA PRO A 133 10.13 5.74 2.20
C PRO A 133 11.09 6.06 3.35
N SER A 134 12.19 6.74 3.04
CA SER A 134 13.24 7.08 4.03
C SER A 134 12.79 7.99 5.17
N PHE A 135 11.65 8.67 5.02
CA PHE A 135 11.08 9.51 6.08
C PHE A 135 10.24 8.72 7.09
N LEU A 136 9.95 7.44 6.85
CA LEU A 136 9.00 6.64 7.64
C LEU A 136 9.74 5.47 8.30
N HIS A 137 9.83 5.49 9.62
CA HIS A 137 10.41 4.42 10.41
C HIS A 137 9.30 3.63 11.09
N TRP A 138 9.24 2.32 10.87
CA TRP A 138 8.12 1.51 11.31
C TRP A 138 8.44 0.78 12.61
N TYR A 139 7.64 1.06 13.65
CA TYR A 139 7.69 0.32 14.90
C TYR A 139 6.36 -0.34 15.17
N ARG A 140 6.43 -1.47 15.87
CA ARG A 140 5.29 -2.19 16.42
C ARG A 140 5.45 -2.26 17.93
N ALA A 141 4.45 -1.77 18.63
CA ALA A 141 4.31 -2.01 20.04
C ALA A 141 3.53 -3.30 20.26
N GLU A 142 4.06 -4.17 21.11
CA GLU A 142 3.42 -5.41 21.54
C GLU A 142 3.19 -5.36 23.04
N ARG A 143 2.04 -5.89 23.45
CA ARG A 143 1.84 -6.24 24.85
C ARG A 143 2.73 -7.43 25.16
N GLY A 144 3.60 -7.28 26.15
CA GLY A 144 4.40 -8.38 26.66
C GLY A 144 3.50 -9.49 27.17
N SER A 145 3.63 -10.69 26.60
CA SER A 145 3.06 -11.89 27.19
C SER A 145 3.86 -12.21 28.45
N ALA A 146 3.35 -11.82 29.62
CA ALA A 146 3.96 -12.29 30.87
C ALA A 146 3.74 -13.81 30.98
N ALA A 147 4.73 -14.61 30.57
CA ALA A 147 5.04 -15.82 31.31
C ALA A 147 5.59 -15.35 32.66
N ALA A 148 4.68 -14.96 33.55
CA ALA A 148 5.03 -14.50 34.89
C ALA A 148 5.79 -15.63 35.58
N ARG A 149 7.06 -15.39 35.92
CA ARG A 149 7.67 -16.16 37.02
C ARG A 149 6.79 -15.92 38.26
N PRO A 150 6.47 -16.96 39.05
CA PRO A 150 5.68 -16.78 40.27
C PRO A 150 6.35 -15.70 41.15
N GLY A 151 5.71 -14.54 41.29
CA GLY A 151 6.20 -13.40 42.09
C GLY A 151 6.45 -12.09 41.34
N ASP A 152 6.47 -12.07 40.00
CA ASP A 152 6.77 -10.85 39.23
C ASP A 152 5.49 -10.17 38.70
N VAL A 153 5.01 -9.16 39.43
CA VAL A 153 3.80 -8.39 39.10
C VAL A 153 4.17 -7.22 38.18
N ARG A 154 4.65 -7.51 36.97
CA ARG A 154 4.64 -6.51 35.87
C ARG A 154 3.57 -6.91 34.86
N ARG A 155 2.32 -6.60 35.20
CA ARG A 155 1.14 -6.82 34.35
C ARG A 155 1.12 -5.97 33.07
N ASP A 156 2.05 -5.03 32.91
CA ASP A 156 2.02 -4.03 31.84
C ASP A 156 3.39 -3.86 31.16
N ALA A 157 4.08 -4.96 30.84
CA ALA A 157 5.27 -4.86 29.99
C ALA A 157 4.84 -4.54 28.55
N VAL A 158 5.45 -3.54 27.93
CA VAL A 158 5.33 -3.24 26.50
C VAL A 158 6.70 -3.43 25.88
N THR A 159 6.71 -4.07 24.71
CA THR A 159 7.92 -4.16 23.89
C THR A 159 7.67 -3.39 22.61
N ILE A 160 8.57 -2.48 22.28
CA ILE A 160 8.55 -1.74 21.02
C ILE A 160 9.68 -2.29 20.17
N VAL A 161 9.33 -2.83 19.00
CA VAL A 161 10.29 -3.39 18.05
C VAL A 161 10.22 -2.63 16.74
N GLU A 162 11.38 -2.37 16.14
CA GLU A 162 11.45 -1.94 14.76
C GLU A 162 11.10 -3.13 13.87
N GLU A 163 10.25 -2.92 12.86
CA GLU A 163 9.79 -3.98 11.97
C GLU A 163 9.97 -3.56 10.51
N PRO A 164 10.34 -4.49 9.61
CA PRO A 164 10.35 -4.21 8.18
C PRO A 164 8.99 -3.69 7.68
N LEU A 165 9.07 -2.59 6.91
CA LEU A 165 7.94 -2.02 6.19
C LEU A 165 7.98 -2.49 4.74
N HIS A 166 6.89 -3.12 4.30
CA HIS A 166 6.67 -3.45 2.89
C HIS A 166 5.61 -2.51 2.30
N VAL A 167 5.93 -1.87 1.17
CA VAL A 167 5.01 -0.95 0.52
C VAL A 167 4.38 -1.64 -0.70
N LEU A 168 3.05 -1.64 -0.79
CA LEU A 168 2.33 -2.10 -1.97
C LEU A 168 2.22 -0.93 -2.98
N PRO A 169 2.82 -1.03 -4.19
CA PRO A 169 2.92 0.05 -5.16
C PRO A 169 1.64 0.20 -6.03
N ILE A 170 0.46 0.26 -5.40
CA ILE A 170 -0.83 0.25 -6.12
C ILE A 170 -0.99 1.52 -6.95
N LEU A 171 -0.78 2.69 -6.35
CA LEU A 171 -0.93 3.96 -7.04
C LEU A 171 0.12 4.11 -8.13
N ALA A 172 1.39 3.82 -7.84
CA ALA A 172 2.48 3.91 -8.80
C ALA A 172 2.20 3.02 -10.03
N HIS A 173 1.69 1.81 -9.83
CA HIS A 173 1.39 0.89 -10.94
C HIS A 173 0.19 1.37 -11.74
N VAL A 174 -0.86 1.85 -11.08
CA VAL A 174 -2.03 2.42 -11.75
C VAL A 174 -1.67 3.66 -12.55
N GLU A 175 -0.81 4.54 -12.04
CA GLU A 175 -0.33 5.72 -12.77
C GLU A 175 0.48 5.34 -14.02
N ARG A 176 1.29 4.28 -13.95
CA ARG A 176 1.99 3.74 -15.13
C ARG A 176 1.03 3.12 -16.14
N LEU A 177 0.04 2.35 -15.71
CA LEU A 177 -1.02 1.84 -16.58
C LEU A 177 -1.73 3.00 -17.30
N LEU A 178 -2.13 4.03 -16.56
CA LEU A 178 -2.77 5.22 -17.12
C LEU A 178 -1.87 5.95 -18.13
N ALA A 179 -0.57 6.09 -17.84
CA ALA A 179 0.38 6.67 -18.77
C ALA A 179 0.48 5.83 -20.06
N GLY A 180 0.52 4.50 -19.95
CA GLY A 180 0.52 3.59 -21.09
C GLY A 180 -0.75 3.71 -21.94
N LEU A 181 -1.93 3.73 -21.30
CA LEU A 181 -3.22 3.93 -21.96
C LEU A 181 -3.29 5.29 -22.66
N ALA A 182 -2.80 6.35 -22.02
CA ALA A 182 -2.79 7.70 -22.56
C ALA A 182 -1.89 7.81 -23.80
N ARG A 183 -0.74 7.12 -23.83
CA ARG A 183 0.11 7.03 -25.04
C ARG A 183 -0.62 6.39 -26.23
N GLY A 184 -1.55 5.48 -25.96
CA GLY A 184 -2.45 4.90 -26.97
C GLY A 184 -3.65 5.78 -27.34
N GLY A 185 -3.88 6.90 -26.64
CA GLY A 185 -5.06 7.76 -26.85
C GLY A 185 -6.29 7.38 -26.01
N LEU A 186 -6.15 6.53 -24.99
CA LEU A 186 -7.18 6.27 -23.99
C LEU A 186 -6.91 7.11 -22.73
N ALA A 187 -7.65 8.21 -22.58
CA ALA A 187 -7.61 9.04 -21.38
C ALA A 187 -8.61 8.55 -20.33
N LEU A 188 -8.12 8.08 -19.18
CA LEU A 188 -8.90 7.70 -18.01
C LEU A 188 -8.41 8.49 -16.78
N ALA A 189 -9.26 8.61 -15.77
CA ALA A 189 -8.93 9.20 -14.49
C ALA A 189 -9.05 8.16 -13.38
N CYS A 190 -8.11 8.19 -12.42
CA CYS A 190 -8.15 7.31 -11.26
C CYS A 190 -8.89 7.97 -10.10
N ASN A 191 -9.84 7.26 -9.50
CA ASN A 191 -10.31 7.60 -8.16
C ASN A 191 -9.29 7.09 -7.14
N ARG A 192 -8.60 8.01 -6.45
CA ARG A 192 -7.60 7.70 -5.43
C ARG A 192 -8.19 7.13 -4.13
N LYS A 193 -9.47 6.78 -4.09
CA LYS A 193 -10.08 6.02 -2.99
C LYS A 193 -9.88 4.52 -3.20
N LEU A 194 -9.10 3.89 -2.33
CA LEU A 194 -8.91 2.45 -2.32
C LEU A 194 -10.25 1.71 -2.20
N GLN A 195 -10.41 0.70 -3.06
CA GLN A 195 -11.50 -0.24 -3.03
C GLN A 195 -11.04 -1.55 -2.40
N HIS A 196 -11.95 -2.20 -1.69
CA HIS A 196 -11.75 -3.51 -1.09
C HIS A 196 -12.59 -4.53 -1.83
N LEU A 197 -11.99 -5.67 -2.15
CA LEU A 197 -12.65 -6.76 -2.85
C LEU A 197 -12.29 -8.08 -2.17
N GLU A 198 -13.31 -8.86 -1.80
CA GLU A 198 -13.11 -10.20 -1.25
C GLU A 198 -13.47 -11.25 -2.31
N ILE A 199 -12.52 -12.13 -2.62
CA ILE A 199 -12.72 -13.25 -3.56
C ILE A 199 -12.16 -14.51 -2.91
N ALA A 200 -13.01 -15.53 -2.74
CA ALA A 200 -12.64 -16.84 -2.19
C ALA A 200 -11.84 -16.73 -0.88
N GLY A 201 -12.23 -15.81 0.02
CA GLY A 201 -11.56 -15.57 1.30
C GLY A 201 -10.25 -14.78 1.20
N SER A 202 -9.85 -14.32 0.01
CA SER A 202 -8.71 -13.43 -0.19
C SER A 202 -9.18 -11.98 -0.21
N GLN A 203 -8.54 -11.13 0.60
CA GLN A 203 -8.75 -9.68 0.56
C GLN A 203 -7.81 -9.06 -0.46
N LEU A 204 -8.40 -8.36 -1.42
CA LEU A 204 -7.70 -7.57 -2.41
C LEU A 204 -7.99 -6.09 -2.18
N VAL A 205 -7.00 -5.26 -2.50
CA VAL A 205 -7.08 -3.81 -2.42
C VAL A 205 -6.64 -3.20 -3.73
N GLY A 206 -7.32 -2.16 -4.16
CA GLY A 206 -7.12 -1.66 -5.51
C GLY A 206 -7.70 -0.30 -5.78
N LEU A 207 -7.46 0.19 -6.99
CA LEU A 207 -8.00 1.46 -7.47
C LEU A 207 -8.89 1.22 -8.68
N VAL A 208 -9.85 2.12 -8.87
CA VAL A 208 -10.77 2.14 -10.01
C VAL A 208 -10.49 3.37 -10.84
N CYS A 209 -10.32 3.15 -12.13
CA CYS A 209 -10.07 4.19 -13.11
C CYS A 209 -11.18 4.20 -14.14
N SER A 210 -11.79 5.36 -14.35
CA SER A 210 -12.94 5.52 -15.23
C SER A 210 -12.69 6.64 -16.23
N GLY A 211 -13.36 6.60 -17.37
CA GLY A 211 -13.27 7.62 -18.40
C GLY A 211 -14.50 7.65 -19.31
N PRO A 212 -14.40 8.38 -20.45
CA PRO A 212 -15.53 8.56 -21.35
C PRO A 212 -16.06 7.24 -21.91
N ALA A 213 -17.32 7.25 -22.37
CA ALA A 213 -17.98 6.10 -23.00
C ALA A 213 -18.03 4.83 -22.12
N GLN A 214 -18.21 5.00 -20.81
CA GLN A 214 -18.28 3.90 -19.83
C GLN A 214 -17.03 2.99 -19.84
N ARG A 215 -15.88 3.56 -20.20
CA ARG A 215 -14.59 2.86 -20.10
C ARG A 215 -14.13 2.90 -18.66
N GLU A 216 -13.94 1.73 -18.08
CA GLU A 216 -13.45 1.57 -16.72
C GLU A 216 -12.50 0.39 -16.65
N PHE A 217 -11.47 0.51 -15.82
CA PHE A 217 -10.69 -0.62 -15.35
C PHE A 217 -10.45 -0.52 -13.84
N MET A 218 -10.19 -1.68 -13.25
CA MET A 218 -9.94 -1.85 -11.83
C MET A 218 -8.66 -2.66 -11.69
N TYR A 219 -7.77 -2.23 -10.79
CA TYR A 219 -6.49 -2.89 -10.54
C TYR A 219 -6.41 -3.26 -9.07
N PHE A 220 -6.44 -4.56 -8.77
CA PHE A 220 -6.46 -5.09 -7.41
C PHE A 220 -5.24 -5.98 -7.13
N VAL A 221 -4.67 -5.84 -5.93
CA VAL A 221 -3.55 -6.66 -5.45
C VAL A 221 -3.89 -7.26 -4.09
N GLY A 222 -3.33 -8.44 -3.81
CA GLY A 222 -3.42 -9.11 -2.50
C GLY A 222 -2.10 -9.13 -1.76
N LEU A 223 -2.07 -9.82 -0.61
CA LEU A 223 -0.86 -9.97 0.21
C LEU A 223 0.31 -10.69 -0.50
N GLY A 224 0.02 -11.50 -1.51
CA GLY A 224 1.05 -12.21 -2.28
C GLY A 224 1.77 -11.35 -3.32
N TYR A 225 1.41 -10.09 -3.46
CA TYR A 225 2.03 -9.16 -4.39
C TYR A 225 3.48 -8.82 -3.97
N PRO A 226 4.45 -8.66 -4.90
CA PRO A 226 4.33 -8.76 -6.35
C PRO A 226 4.43 -10.19 -6.90
N VAL A 227 4.63 -11.23 -6.09
CA VAL A 227 4.78 -12.61 -6.60
C VAL A 227 3.50 -13.09 -7.30
N VAL A 228 2.35 -12.78 -6.71
CA VAL A 228 1.03 -13.07 -7.29
C VAL A 228 0.59 -11.90 -8.17
N ALA A 229 0.11 -12.23 -9.37
CA ALA A 229 -0.37 -11.27 -10.35
C ALA A 229 -1.53 -10.42 -9.80
N PRO A 230 -1.62 -9.13 -10.20
CA PRO A 230 -2.79 -8.31 -9.90
C PRO A 230 -4.04 -8.88 -10.60
N LEU A 231 -5.20 -8.71 -9.99
CA LEU A 231 -6.48 -8.87 -10.67
C LEU A 231 -6.80 -7.58 -11.41
N VAL A 232 -6.82 -7.64 -12.74
CA VAL A 232 -7.20 -6.52 -13.60
C VAL A 232 -8.56 -6.79 -14.21
N LEU A 233 -9.54 -5.98 -13.84
CA LEU A 233 -10.89 -6.02 -14.39
C LEU A 233 -11.10 -4.82 -15.31
N TYR A 234 -11.90 -4.96 -16.35
CA TYR A 234 -12.24 -3.86 -17.24
C TYR A 234 -13.66 -4.00 -17.78
N GLN A 235 -14.27 -2.87 -18.16
CA GLN A 235 -15.56 -2.86 -18.83
C GLN A 235 -15.42 -2.90 -20.35
N HIS A 236 -16.18 -3.79 -20.98
CA HIS A 236 -16.29 -3.91 -22.43
C HIS A 236 -17.71 -4.30 -22.80
N GLU A 237 -18.36 -3.52 -23.67
CA GLU A 237 -19.75 -3.75 -24.11
C GLU A 237 -20.74 -3.90 -22.94
N GLY A 238 -20.55 -3.12 -21.87
CA GLY A 238 -21.40 -3.16 -20.67
C GLY A 238 -21.17 -4.35 -19.75
N ALA A 239 -20.19 -5.21 -20.03
CA ALA A 239 -19.82 -6.34 -19.17
C ALA A 239 -18.44 -6.13 -18.53
N THR A 240 -18.31 -6.50 -17.26
CA THR A 240 -17.02 -6.59 -16.58
C THR A 240 -16.31 -7.88 -16.98
N ARG A 241 -15.07 -7.75 -17.45
CA ARG A 241 -14.21 -8.87 -17.87
C ARG A 241 -12.91 -8.84 -17.07
N SER A 242 -12.31 -10.02 -16.88
CA SER A 242 -10.95 -10.14 -16.33
C SER A 242 -9.94 -10.13 -17.47
N LEU A 243 -8.85 -9.40 -17.30
CA LEU A 243 -7.72 -9.42 -18.22
C LEU A 243 -6.77 -10.56 -17.81
N ALA A 244 -6.46 -11.46 -18.75
CA ALA A 244 -5.41 -12.45 -18.55
C ALA A 244 -4.05 -11.79 -18.79
N ILE A 245 -3.14 -11.91 -17.81
CA ILE A 245 -1.83 -11.27 -17.85
C ILE A 245 -0.72 -12.30 -17.63
N GLU A 246 0.32 -12.23 -18.45
CA GLU A 246 1.58 -12.92 -18.18
C GLU A 246 2.39 -12.08 -17.19
N TRP A 247 2.46 -12.58 -15.96
CA TRP A 247 3.01 -11.86 -14.83
C TRP A 247 4.32 -12.48 -14.36
N ASP A 248 5.37 -11.67 -14.32
CA ASP A 248 6.67 -12.03 -13.75
C ASP A 248 7.07 -11.01 -12.68
N GLY A 249 6.33 -11.01 -11.57
CA GLY A 249 6.59 -10.06 -10.48
C GLY A 249 7.78 -10.42 -9.58
N MET A 250 8.44 -11.56 -9.82
CA MET A 250 9.70 -11.91 -9.14
C MET A 250 10.92 -11.34 -9.86
N ALA A 251 10.94 -11.40 -11.20
CA ALA A 251 12.06 -10.88 -11.97
C ALA A 251 11.88 -9.39 -12.33
N ASP A 252 10.69 -8.99 -12.77
CA ASP A 252 10.43 -7.64 -13.27
C ASP A 252 8.93 -7.28 -13.24
N ALA A 253 8.46 -6.83 -12.08
CA ALA A 253 7.09 -6.36 -11.90
C ALA A 253 6.78 -5.14 -12.79
N ASP A 254 7.77 -4.28 -13.03
CA ASP A 254 7.61 -3.03 -13.78
C ASP A 254 7.36 -3.32 -15.26
N ALA A 255 8.18 -4.18 -15.87
CA ALA A 255 7.93 -4.64 -17.24
C ALA A 255 6.58 -5.38 -17.35
N SER A 256 6.18 -6.12 -16.32
CA SER A 256 4.86 -6.78 -16.28
C SER A 256 3.70 -5.77 -16.25
N VAL A 257 3.86 -4.64 -15.55
CA VAL A 257 2.88 -3.54 -15.56
C VAL A 257 2.78 -2.88 -16.95
N GLU A 258 3.90 -2.61 -17.61
CA GLU A 258 3.88 -2.02 -18.97
C GLU A 258 3.22 -2.96 -19.99
N ARG A 259 3.50 -4.27 -19.93
CA ARG A 259 2.79 -5.27 -20.75
C ARG A 259 1.29 -5.29 -20.46
N THR A 260 0.92 -5.19 -19.18
CA THR A 260 -0.48 -5.11 -18.75
C THR A 260 -1.18 -3.89 -19.34
N ALA A 261 -0.51 -2.73 -19.39
CA ALA A 261 -1.05 -1.52 -20.01
C ALA A 261 -1.37 -1.71 -21.50
N ALA A 262 -0.47 -2.36 -22.24
CA ALA A 262 -0.66 -2.65 -23.66
C ALA A 262 -1.83 -3.63 -23.91
N LEU A 263 -1.92 -4.70 -23.11
CA LEU A 263 -3.03 -5.66 -23.17
C LEU A 263 -4.37 -5.00 -22.83
N LEU A 264 -4.39 -4.16 -21.80
CA LEU A 264 -5.59 -3.43 -21.38
C LEU A 264 -6.05 -2.45 -22.46
N TYR A 265 -5.12 -1.72 -23.10
CA TYR A 265 -5.42 -0.82 -24.21
C TYR A 265 -6.15 -1.55 -25.35
N ALA A 266 -5.60 -2.69 -25.79
CA ALA A 266 -6.19 -3.50 -26.86
C ALA A 266 -7.58 -4.02 -26.44
N ALA A 267 -7.70 -4.53 -25.21
CA ALA A 267 -8.95 -5.08 -24.68
C ALA A 267 -10.08 -4.04 -24.57
N MET A 268 -9.75 -2.76 -24.32
CA MET A 268 -10.71 -1.66 -24.20
C MET A 268 -11.10 -1.02 -25.55
N GLY A 269 -10.76 -1.66 -26.66
CA GLY A 269 -11.07 -1.17 -28.01
C GLY A 269 -10.26 0.06 -28.40
N GLY A 270 -9.08 0.24 -27.79
CA GLY A 270 -8.02 1.01 -28.43
C GLY A 270 -7.75 0.36 -29.78
N ARG A 271 -7.97 1.09 -30.88
CA ARG A 271 -8.03 0.52 -32.24
C ARG A 271 -6.94 -0.53 -32.43
N ASP A 272 -7.34 -1.72 -32.88
CA ASP A 272 -6.43 -2.58 -33.62
C ASP A 272 -5.87 -1.73 -34.77
N ALA A 273 -4.58 -1.39 -34.69
CA ALA A 273 -3.78 -1.52 -35.88
C ALA A 273 -3.96 -2.98 -36.28
N SER A 274 -4.72 -3.21 -37.34
CA SER A 274 -4.97 -4.50 -37.98
C SER A 274 -3.64 -5.16 -38.39
N GLY A 275 -2.90 -5.65 -37.41
CA GLY A 275 -1.78 -6.55 -37.56
C GLY A 275 -2.30 -7.97 -37.36
N PRO A 276 -2.01 -8.91 -38.26
CA PRO A 276 -2.46 -10.29 -38.10
C PRO A 276 -1.90 -10.85 -36.80
N ALA A 277 -2.74 -11.57 -36.05
CA ALA A 277 -2.31 -12.36 -34.90
C ALA A 277 -1.06 -13.18 -35.29
N PRO A 278 0.00 -13.22 -34.44
CA PRO A 278 1.11 -14.11 -34.70
C PRO A 278 0.56 -15.53 -34.78
N ARG A 279 0.61 -16.11 -35.98
CA ARG A 279 0.34 -17.53 -36.17
C ARG A 279 1.33 -18.27 -35.29
N SER A 280 0.81 -19.09 -34.38
CA SER A 280 1.59 -20.13 -33.75
C SER A 280 2.14 -21.03 -34.85
N GLU A 281 3.42 -20.83 -35.21
CA GLU A 281 4.12 -21.82 -36.01
C GLU A 281 4.19 -23.11 -35.20
N PRO A 282 3.70 -24.25 -35.73
CA PRO A 282 3.96 -25.52 -35.09
C PRO A 282 5.48 -25.75 -35.05
N PRO A 283 5.99 -26.42 -33.99
CA PRO A 283 7.42 -26.62 -33.81
C PRO A 283 8.02 -27.28 -35.05
N ARG A 284 9.00 -26.61 -35.66
CA ARG A 284 9.82 -27.17 -36.74
C ARG A 284 10.43 -28.48 -36.25
N ALA A 285 10.09 -29.58 -36.95
CA ALA A 285 10.73 -30.87 -36.73
C ALA A 285 12.25 -30.71 -36.86
N ALA A 286 12.98 -31.22 -35.87
CA ALA A 286 14.43 -31.20 -35.86
C ALA A 286 14.98 -31.98 -37.07
N PRO A 287 16.03 -31.49 -37.76
CA PRO A 287 16.65 -32.24 -38.84
C PRO A 287 17.26 -33.53 -38.29
N ALA A 288 16.93 -34.65 -38.95
CA ALA A 288 17.51 -35.96 -38.66
C ALA A 288 19.04 -35.90 -38.84
N ARG A 289 19.77 -36.34 -37.81
CA ARG A 289 21.23 -36.52 -37.88
C ARG A 289 21.56 -37.61 -38.90
N PRO A 290 22.51 -37.39 -39.82
CA PRO A 290 23.01 -38.47 -40.66
C PRO A 290 23.78 -39.48 -39.81
N SER A 291 23.42 -40.76 -39.97
CA SER A 291 24.14 -41.91 -39.43
C SER A 291 25.46 -42.07 -40.18
N HIS A 292 26.59 -41.86 -39.50
CA HIS A 292 27.87 -42.37 -39.98
C HIS A 292 27.97 -43.85 -39.65
N ALA A 293 27.87 -44.69 -40.68
CA ALA A 293 28.44 -46.03 -40.69
C ALA A 293 29.73 -45.97 -41.54
N THR A 294 30.73 -46.70 -41.05
CA THR A 294 32.08 -46.95 -41.58
C THR A 294 32.26 -46.92 -43.08
#